data_AF-A0A9P6QZ35-F1
#
_entry.id   AF-A0A9P6QZ35-F1
#
_cell.length_a   1.000
_cell.length_b   1.000
_cell.length_c   1.000
_cell.angle_alpha   90.00
_cell.angle_beta   90.00
_cell.angle_gamma   90.00
#
_symmetry.space_group_name_H-M   'P 1'
#
loop_
_entity.id
_entity.type
_entity.pdbx_description
1 polymer ?
#
loop_
_entity_poly.entity_id
_entity_poly.type
_entity_poly.pdbx_seq_one_letter_code
_entity_poly.pdbx_strand_id
1 'polypeptide(L)'
;IKVVEWDLIRPLTPEQKHVGRDQALLGAVYGRTAETPAWSKVAENITCEIICGYGSDRSGLNIVGSIFLWHFLFRPILQGPRPWLPGMQVFKNTKVYENDLEVLGDVVQRYKDVDTHVLWLSHVYHIKDPGHNIDRRWLNIGQYFHFVPQIMDFTTTIVNQELEKDYGVEEVVNDDPEEQVDPLMEMTDKMTGPTIANPNMNATESGDLVDPTMNVITAPLRRIPHIAIHLRRGDIASKCRPDDRDSCMIPFEFYVDAVARARTIAAGRGLISRLPVIVTTDSKDEEDFRQIKALGWHRIDHDKYETVKLWGSFGPAM
;
A
#
# COMPACT_ATOMS: atom_id res chain seq x y z
N ILE A 1 -0.67 15.04 14.28
CA ILE A 1 -0.83 15.58 12.90
C ILE A 1 -2.25 15.24 12.51
N LYS A 2 -3.06 16.22 12.08
CA LYS A 2 -4.41 15.94 11.61
C LYS A 2 -4.30 15.28 10.24
N VAL A 3 -4.79 14.05 10.09
CA VAL A 3 -4.95 13.42 8.78
C VAL A 3 -6.17 14.03 8.13
N VAL A 4 -6.06 14.44 6.88
CA VAL A 4 -7.15 15.00 6.10
C VAL A 4 -7.15 14.33 4.74
N GLU A 5 -8.35 13.98 4.26
CA GLU A 5 -8.52 13.50 2.90
C GLU A 5 -8.18 14.61 1.91
N TRP A 6 -7.48 14.26 0.83
CA TRP A 6 -7.03 15.28 -0.12
C TRP A 6 -8.18 15.96 -0.85
N ASP A 7 -9.29 15.25 -1.05
CA ASP A 7 -10.53 15.81 -1.59
C ASP A 7 -11.10 16.94 -0.73
N LEU A 8 -10.75 17.02 0.56
CA LEU A 8 -11.13 18.14 1.43
C LEU A 8 -10.21 19.36 1.25
N ILE A 9 -8.96 19.14 0.86
CA ILE A 9 -7.99 20.21 0.58
C ILE A 9 -8.25 20.79 -0.82
N ARG A 10 -8.55 19.93 -1.80
CA ARG A 10 -8.80 20.31 -3.19
C ARG A 10 -10.05 19.57 -3.70
N PRO A 11 -11.26 20.10 -3.44
CA PRO A 11 -12.48 19.48 -3.91
C PRO A 11 -12.55 19.55 -5.44
N LEU A 12 -12.57 18.38 -6.08
CA LEU A 12 -12.72 18.24 -7.53
C LEU A 12 -14.14 17.81 -7.88
N THR A 13 -14.67 18.34 -8.99
CA THR A 13 -15.91 17.83 -9.61
C THR A 13 -15.73 16.40 -10.13
N PRO A 14 -16.80 15.60 -10.28
CA PRO A 14 -16.70 14.25 -10.85
C PRO A 14 -15.99 14.22 -12.21
N GLU A 15 -16.25 15.21 -13.07
CA GLU A 15 -15.61 15.35 -14.37
C GLU A 15 -14.10 15.61 -14.24
N GLN A 16 -13.71 16.48 -13.31
CA GLN A 16 -12.29 16.75 -13.01
C GLN A 16 -11.57 15.52 -12.45
N LYS A 17 -12.22 14.77 -11.55
CA LYS A 17 -11.66 13.49 -11.04
C LYS A 17 -11.43 12.51 -12.17
N HIS A 18 -12.38 12.39 -13.09
CA HIS A 18 -12.24 11.52 -14.26
C HIS A 18 -11.06 11.93 -15.15
N VAL A 19 -10.95 13.23 -15.48
CA VAL A 19 -9.82 13.78 -16.26
C VAL A 19 -8.48 13.53 -15.56
N GLY A 20 -8.42 13.71 -14.23
CA GLY A 20 -7.21 13.44 -13.44
C GLY A 20 -6.80 11.96 -13.45
N ARG A 21 -7.77 11.04 -13.30
CA ARG A 21 -7.55 9.59 -13.39
C ARG A 21 -7.04 9.17 -14.76
N ASP A 22 -7.70 9.62 -15.82
CA ASP A 22 -7.30 9.29 -17.20
C ASP A 22 -5.87 9.77 -17.48
N GLN A 23 -5.53 10.98 -17.02
CA GLN A 23 -4.18 11.51 -17.12
C GLN A 23 -3.16 10.67 -16.34
N ALA A 24 -3.49 10.26 -15.11
CA ALA A 24 -2.62 9.45 -14.28
C ALA A 24 -2.33 8.08 -14.92
N LEU A 25 -3.36 7.43 -15.48
CA LEU A 25 -3.24 6.17 -16.21
C LEU A 25 -2.38 6.33 -17.48
N LEU A 26 -2.60 7.40 -18.25
CA LEU A 26 -1.82 7.68 -19.46
C LEU A 26 -0.34 7.94 -19.13
N GLY A 27 -0.07 8.79 -18.14
CA GLY A 27 1.30 9.17 -17.77
C GLY A 27 2.11 8.00 -17.21
N ALA A 28 1.46 7.00 -16.61
CA ALA A 28 2.10 5.75 -16.20
C ALA A 28 2.62 4.93 -17.39
N VAL A 29 1.95 5.00 -18.55
CA VAL A 29 2.30 4.25 -19.77
C VAL A 29 3.29 5.01 -20.64
N TYR A 30 3.08 6.31 -20.84
CA TYR A 30 3.82 7.10 -21.84
C TYR A 30 4.89 8.04 -21.26
N GLY A 31 5.06 8.06 -19.93
CA GLY A 31 6.08 8.85 -19.26
C GLY A 31 5.65 10.28 -18.90
N ARG A 32 6.56 11.02 -18.27
CA ARG A 32 6.27 12.26 -17.51
C ARG A 32 5.79 13.47 -18.32
N THR A 33 5.84 13.41 -19.64
CA THR A 33 5.56 14.57 -20.53
C THR A 33 4.23 14.49 -21.25
N ALA A 34 3.52 13.36 -21.16
CA ALA A 34 2.25 13.19 -21.85
C ALA A 34 1.15 13.94 -21.08
N GLU A 35 0.81 15.18 -21.45
CA GLU A 35 -0.41 15.85 -20.97
C GLU A 35 -1.53 15.72 -22.02
N THR A 36 -2.72 15.31 -21.59
CA THR A 36 -3.91 15.34 -22.45
C THR A 36 -4.44 16.77 -22.55
N PRO A 37 -5.04 17.17 -23.70
CA PRO A 37 -5.66 18.50 -23.82
C PRO A 37 -6.75 18.77 -22.77
N ALA A 38 -7.50 17.74 -22.38
CA ALA A 38 -8.52 17.82 -21.34
C ALA A 38 -7.89 18.16 -19.98
N TRP A 39 -6.83 17.44 -19.61
CA TRP A 39 -6.10 17.68 -18.36
C TRP A 39 -5.42 19.04 -18.35
N SER A 40 -4.70 19.40 -19.43
CA SER A 40 -3.96 20.66 -19.50
C SER A 40 -4.86 21.89 -19.31
N LYS A 41 -6.14 21.79 -19.72
CA LYS A 41 -7.15 22.84 -19.59
C LYS A 41 -7.61 23.08 -18.14
N VAL A 42 -7.62 22.04 -17.31
CA VAL A 42 -8.15 22.10 -15.94
C VAL A 42 -7.05 22.02 -14.87
N ALA A 43 -5.83 21.66 -15.25
CA ALA A 43 -4.72 21.56 -14.33
C ALA A 43 -4.17 22.93 -13.92
N GLU A 44 -3.89 23.07 -12.62
CA GLU A 44 -3.33 24.28 -12.02
C GLU A 44 -1.85 24.12 -11.74
N ASN A 45 -1.10 25.19 -11.93
CA ASN A 45 0.31 25.18 -11.59
C ASN A 45 0.49 25.15 -10.06
N ILE A 46 1.34 24.24 -9.57
CA ILE A 46 1.77 24.21 -8.17
C ILE A 46 3.29 24.26 -8.12
N THR A 47 3.84 25.13 -7.28
CA THR A 47 5.28 25.14 -7.05
C THR A 47 5.66 23.97 -6.13
N CYS A 48 6.59 23.14 -6.58
CA CYS A 48 7.12 22.03 -5.79
C CYS A 48 8.62 22.25 -5.57
N GLU A 49 9.02 22.38 -4.31
CA GLU A 49 10.44 22.41 -3.95
C GLU A 49 10.95 20.96 -3.81
N ILE A 50 11.85 20.52 -4.70
CA ILE A 50 12.43 19.17 -4.61
C ILE A 50 13.62 19.19 -3.65
N ILE A 51 13.44 18.54 -2.51
CA ILE A 51 14.49 18.39 -1.50
C ILE A 51 15.39 17.19 -1.83
N CYS A 52 14.78 16.05 -2.21
CA CYS A 52 15.48 14.82 -2.62
C CYS A 52 14.76 14.13 -3.80
N GLY A 53 15.53 13.60 -4.76
CA GLY A 53 15.05 12.78 -5.87
C GLY A 53 15.78 11.43 -5.94
N TYR A 54 15.17 10.41 -6.54
CA TYR A 54 15.79 9.10 -6.76
C TYR A 54 16.85 9.20 -7.88
N GLY A 55 18.11 8.92 -7.56
CA GLY A 55 19.14 8.70 -8.57
C GLY A 55 19.49 9.94 -9.40
N SER A 56 20.41 10.75 -8.87
CA SER A 56 21.30 11.67 -9.60
C SER A 56 20.77 13.00 -10.16
N ASP A 57 19.48 13.34 -10.06
CA ASP A 57 19.09 14.74 -10.27
C ASP A 57 17.96 15.20 -9.33
N ARG A 58 18.18 16.33 -8.65
CA ARG A 58 17.16 17.05 -7.86
C ARG A 58 16.08 17.69 -8.76
N SER A 59 15.88 17.15 -9.97
CA SER A 59 15.19 17.83 -11.07
C SER A 59 13.89 17.14 -11.50
N GLY A 60 13.59 15.94 -10.98
CA GLY A 60 12.43 15.17 -11.41
C GLY A 60 11.57 14.65 -10.26
N LEU A 61 10.26 14.65 -10.49
CA LEU A 61 9.31 13.89 -9.70
C LEU A 61 9.33 12.42 -10.11
N ASN A 62 9.26 11.51 -9.14
CA ASN A 62 9.08 10.10 -9.45
C ASN A 62 7.69 9.80 -9.98
N ILE A 63 7.46 8.55 -10.38
CA ILE A 63 6.19 8.14 -10.98
C ILE A 63 5.01 8.22 -10.01
N VAL A 64 5.15 7.78 -8.76
CA VAL A 64 4.09 7.86 -7.74
C VAL A 64 3.72 9.31 -7.47
N GLY A 65 4.74 10.17 -7.34
CA GLY A 65 4.52 11.59 -7.16
C GLY A 65 3.84 12.23 -8.39
N SER A 66 4.28 11.88 -9.58
CA SER A 66 3.66 12.36 -10.82
C SER A 66 2.19 11.92 -10.93
N ILE A 67 1.90 10.64 -10.64
CA ILE A 67 0.55 10.07 -10.61
C ILE A 67 -0.35 10.84 -9.65
N PHE A 68 0.12 11.11 -8.43
CA PHE A 68 -0.64 11.88 -7.45
C PHE A 68 -0.97 13.28 -7.99
N LEU A 69 0.03 14.00 -8.50
CA LEU A 69 -0.19 15.35 -9.02
C LEU A 69 -1.13 15.35 -10.23
N TRP A 70 -1.00 14.40 -11.14
CA TRP A 70 -1.91 14.24 -12.28
C TRP A 70 -3.35 13.94 -11.83
N HIS A 71 -3.51 13.00 -10.90
CA HIS A 71 -4.82 12.63 -10.35
C HIS A 71 -5.54 13.84 -9.77
N PHE A 72 -4.79 14.73 -9.08
CA PHE A 72 -5.34 15.93 -8.47
C PHE A 72 -5.19 17.21 -9.31
N LEU A 73 -4.98 17.09 -10.62
CA LEU A 73 -4.94 18.21 -11.57
C LEU A 73 -3.89 19.27 -11.22
N PHE A 74 -2.72 18.84 -10.78
CA PHE A 74 -1.58 19.71 -10.51
C PHE A 74 -0.52 19.61 -11.59
N ARG A 75 -0.14 20.76 -12.14
CA ARG A 75 1.04 20.93 -12.99
C ARG A 75 2.22 21.39 -12.13
N PRO A 76 3.18 20.52 -11.81
CA PRO A 76 4.30 20.89 -10.96
C PRO A 76 5.24 21.87 -11.66
N ILE A 77 5.59 22.95 -10.97
CA ILE A 77 6.70 23.85 -11.29
C ILE A 77 7.81 23.54 -10.29
N LEU A 78 8.83 22.82 -10.74
CA LEU A 78 9.91 22.35 -9.88
C LEU A 78 10.88 23.48 -9.56
N GLN A 79 11.19 23.65 -8.29
CA GLN A 79 12.16 24.61 -7.78
C GLN A 79 13.17 23.92 -6.88
N GLY A 80 14.38 24.48 -6.81
CA GLY A 80 15.39 24.05 -5.85
C GLY A 80 14.94 24.36 -4.41
N PRO A 81 15.44 23.63 -3.41
CA PRO A 81 14.99 23.81 -2.04
C PRO A 81 15.51 25.14 -1.47
N ARG A 82 14.69 25.85 -0.67
CA ARG A 82 15.08 27.09 0.04
C ARG A 82 16.41 26.99 0.76
N PRO A 83 17.25 28.02 0.89
CA PRO A 83 18.47 27.94 1.70
C PRO A 83 18.21 27.52 3.15
N TRP A 84 19.20 26.90 3.81
CA TRP A 84 19.10 26.56 5.23
C TRP A 84 18.97 27.82 6.11
N LEU A 85 18.15 27.76 7.15
CA LEU A 85 18.02 28.85 8.11
C LEU A 85 19.32 29.04 8.91
N PRO A 86 19.75 30.28 9.23
CA PRO A 86 20.92 30.51 10.08
C PRO A 86 20.81 29.78 11.42
N GLY A 87 21.86 29.07 11.83
CA GLY A 87 21.91 28.34 13.10
C GLY A 87 21.11 27.04 13.15
N MET A 88 20.55 26.58 12.03
CA MET A 88 19.91 25.27 11.95
C MET A 88 20.95 24.16 12.16
N GLN A 89 20.68 23.22 13.06
CA GLN A 89 21.48 22.00 13.18
C GLN A 89 21.29 21.20 11.90
N VAL A 90 22.39 20.97 11.17
CA VAL A 90 22.40 20.05 10.02
C VAL A 90 22.94 18.72 10.53
N PHE A 91 22.12 17.67 10.53
CA PHE A 91 22.63 16.35 10.93
C PHE A 91 23.64 15.87 9.88
N LYS A 92 24.93 15.84 10.27
CA LYS A 92 25.98 15.26 9.42
C LYS A 92 25.81 13.74 9.35
N ASN A 93 25.31 13.25 8.22
CA ASN A 93 25.19 11.82 7.96
C ASN A 93 26.57 11.21 7.71
N THR A 94 27.19 10.66 8.76
CA THR A 94 28.58 10.23 8.70
C THR A 94 28.81 8.82 8.16
N LYS A 95 27.79 8.01 7.78
CA LYS A 95 28.06 6.56 7.66
C LYS A 95 27.33 5.66 6.64
N VAL A 96 26.60 6.13 5.61
CA VAL A 96 26.03 5.14 4.65
C VAL A 96 26.32 5.44 3.19
N TYR A 97 26.13 6.66 2.71
CA TYR A 97 26.68 7.18 1.45
C TYR A 97 26.75 8.68 1.65
N GLU A 98 27.87 9.33 1.35
CA GLU A 98 28.25 10.64 1.93
C GLU A 98 27.30 11.82 1.65
N ASN A 99 26.20 11.69 0.89
CA ASN A 99 25.35 12.84 0.51
C ASN A 99 23.82 12.62 0.41
N ASP A 100 23.26 11.45 0.74
CA ASP A 100 21.90 11.10 0.24
C ASP A 100 20.81 10.91 1.30
N LEU A 101 21.05 11.28 2.55
CA LEU A 101 20.01 11.21 3.59
C LEU A 101 19.71 12.62 4.08
N GLU A 102 18.43 12.99 4.05
CA GLU A 102 17.91 14.17 4.74
C GLU A 102 17.15 13.67 5.97
N VAL A 103 17.39 14.28 7.13
CA VAL A 103 16.61 13.96 8.34
C VAL A 103 15.29 14.71 8.25
N LEU A 104 14.16 14.03 8.46
CA LEU A 104 12.83 14.67 8.40
C LEU A 104 12.74 15.89 9.32
N GLY A 105 13.40 15.85 10.48
CA GLY A 105 13.51 16.99 11.39
C GLY A 105 14.16 18.22 10.75
N ASP A 106 15.19 18.05 9.93
CA ASP A 106 15.87 19.14 9.22
C ASP A 106 14.95 19.74 8.15
N VAL A 107 14.21 18.89 7.44
CA VAL A 107 13.20 19.33 6.47
C VAL A 107 12.12 20.13 7.19
N VAL A 108 11.49 19.59 8.23
CA VAL A 108 10.43 20.29 8.97
C VAL A 108 10.94 21.62 9.53
N GLN A 109 12.15 21.65 10.09
CA GLN A 109 12.74 22.86 10.65
C GLN A 109 13.05 23.92 9.57
N ARG A 110 13.47 23.50 8.37
CA ARG A 110 13.76 24.38 7.22
C ARG A 110 12.52 25.13 6.71
N TYR A 111 11.34 24.55 6.86
CA TYR A 111 10.06 25.12 6.39
C TYR A 111 9.13 25.60 7.51
N LYS A 112 9.61 25.63 8.76
CA LYS A 112 8.76 25.92 9.94
C LYS A 112 8.10 27.30 9.94
N ASP A 113 8.67 28.26 9.20
CA ASP A 113 8.22 29.65 9.10
C ASP A 113 7.35 29.91 7.87
N VAL A 114 6.94 28.83 7.19
CA VAL A 114 6.20 28.91 5.94
C VAL A 114 4.74 28.48 6.16
N ASP A 115 3.92 29.42 6.62
CA ASP A 115 2.52 29.19 7.02
C ASP A 115 1.56 28.86 5.87
N THR A 116 2.01 28.97 4.61
CA THR A 116 1.18 28.82 3.40
C THR A 116 1.50 27.58 2.58
N HIS A 117 2.44 26.74 3.03
CA HIS A 117 2.92 25.62 2.23
C HIS A 117 2.42 24.29 2.76
N VAL A 118 2.01 23.41 1.85
CA VAL A 118 1.80 22.00 2.13
C VAL A 118 3.15 21.31 1.93
N LEU A 119 3.75 20.80 3.01
CA LEU A 119 4.95 19.98 2.90
C LEU A 119 4.56 18.59 2.40
N TRP A 120 4.84 18.33 1.13
CA TRP A 120 4.59 17.02 0.54
C TRP A 120 5.86 16.17 0.55
N LEU A 121 5.80 15.08 1.30
CA LEU A 121 6.89 14.13 1.42
C LEU A 121 6.60 12.95 0.50
N SER A 122 7.10 13.00 -0.72
CA SER A 122 7.20 11.80 -1.56
C SER A 122 8.43 10.99 -1.15
N HIS A 123 8.40 9.67 -1.33
CA HIS A 123 9.55 8.79 -1.05
C HIS A 123 10.06 8.74 0.39
N VAL A 124 9.14 8.64 1.35
CA VAL A 124 9.44 8.50 2.78
C VAL A 124 10.30 7.26 3.14
N TYR A 125 10.57 6.35 2.20
CA TYR A 125 11.46 5.20 2.43
C TYR A 125 12.94 5.56 2.65
N HIS A 126 13.36 6.79 2.32
CA HIS A 126 14.66 7.32 2.73
C HIS A 126 14.68 7.92 4.14
N ILE A 127 13.51 8.10 4.76
CA ILE A 127 13.41 8.54 6.15
C ILE A 127 13.78 7.34 7.01
N LYS A 128 15.08 7.19 7.24
CA LYS A 128 15.59 6.22 8.20
C LYS A 128 15.34 6.75 9.59
N ASP A 129 14.69 5.92 10.38
CA ASP A 129 14.68 6.10 11.82
C ASP A 129 16.08 5.77 12.37
N PRO A 130 16.76 6.73 13.02
CA PRO A 130 18.12 6.53 13.53
C PRO A 130 18.21 5.48 14.65
N GLY A 131 17.08 5.05 15.24
CA GLY A 131 17.04 4.02 16.30
C GLY A 131 17.06 2.58 15.80
N HIS A 132 17.91 2.26 14.81
CA HIS A 132 18.03 0.98 14.10
C HIS A 132 18.19 -0.26 15.01
N ASN A 133 17.07 -0.77 15.53
CA ASN A 133 16.84 -2.19 15.85
C ASN A 133 15.53 -2.65 15.14
N ILE A 134 15.63 -2.56 13.82
CA ILE A 134 14.97 -3.24 12.67
C ILE A 134 13.45 -3.49 12.67
N ASP A 135 12.76 -3.93 13.72
CA ASP A 135 11.35 -4.41 13.54
C ASP A 135 10.28 -3.66 14.35
N ARG A 136 10.63 -3.01 15.47
CA ARG A 136 9.60 -2.53 16.41
C ARG A 136 8.69 -1.43 15.86
N ARG A 137 9.18 -0.55 14.98
CA ARG A 137 8.39 0.63 14.58
C ARG A 137 7.47 0.39 13.40
N TRP A 138 7.85 -0.43 12.43
CA TRP A 138 6.90 -0.84 11.39
C TRP A 138 5.79 -1.71 11.96
N LEU A 139 6.06 -2.53 12.98
CA LEU A 139 4.98 -3.19 13.74
C LEU A 139 4.08 -2.16 14.45
N ASN A 140 4.68 -1.18 15.15
CA ASN A 140 3.92 -0.16 15.86
C ASN A 140 3.14 0.80 14.96
N ILE A 141 3.61 1.08 13.73
CA ILE A 141 2.84 1.90 12.78
C ILE A 141 1.87 1.00 12.01
N GLY A 142 2.31 -0.21 11.66
CA GLY A 142 1.56 -1.29 11.00
C GLY A 142 0.20 -1.54 11.62
N GLN A 143 0.12 -1.57 12.96
CA GLN A 143 -1.14 -1.78 13.68
C GLN A 143 -2.22 -0.72 13.43
N TYR A 144 -1.85 0.45 12.89
CA TYR A 144 -2.78 1.52 12.52
C TYR A 144 -3.13 1.50 11.03
N PHE A 145 -2.52 0.62 10.23
CA PHE A 145 -2.91 0.38 8.86
C PHE A 145 -3.93 -0.74 8.84
N HIS A 146 -5.16 -0.37 8.49
CA HIS A 146 -6.25 -1.33 8.34
C HIS A 146 -6.68 -1.38 6.88
N PHE A 147 -7.03 -2.58 6.41
CA PHE A 147 -7.73 -2.71 5.15
C PHE A 147 -9.16 -2.21 5.31
N VAL A 148 -9.68 -1.56 4.27
CA VAL A 148 -11.10 -1.17 4.22
C VAL A 148 -11.97 -2.43 4.17
N PRO A 149 -13.17 -2.44 4.79
CA PRO A 149 -14.00 -3.63 4.88
C PRO A 149 -14.28 -4.30 3.53
N GLN A 150 -14.47 -3.51 2.47
CA GLN A 150 -14.75 -4.03 1.13
C GLN A 150 -13.59 -4.87 0.58
N ILE A 151 -12.34 -4.50 0.88
CA ILE A 151 -11.17 -5.31 0.49
C ILE A 151 -11.15 -6.60 1.31
N MET A 152 -11.43 -6.53 2.61
CA MET A 152 -11.45 -7.71 3.48
C MET A 152 -12.51 -8.70 3.01
N ASP A 153 -13.75 -8.24 2.79
CA ASP A 153 -14.86 -9.06 2.32
C ASP A 153 -14.56 -9.72 0.98
N PHE A 154 -13.99 -8.95 0.04
CA PHE A 154 -13.58 -9.44 -1.26
C PHE A 154 -12.50 -10.53 -1.15
N THR A 155 -11.47 -10.28 -0.33
CA THR A 155 -10.38 -11.23 -0.06
C THR A 155 -10.93 -12.53 0.52
N THR A 156 -11.72 -12.43 1.58
CA THR A 156 -12.31 -13.58 2.27
C THR A 156 -13.20 -14.37 1.35
N THR A 157 -14.04 -13.71 0.55
CA THR A 157 -14.92 -14.37 -0.42
C THR A 157 -14.12 -15.19 -1.42
N ILE A 158 -13.06 -14.62 -2.01
CA ILE A 158 -12.24 -15.31 -3.00
C ILE A 158 -11.47 -16.47 -2.39
N VAL A 159 -10.88 -16.26 -1.22
CA VAL A 159 -10.14 -17.32 -0.50
C VAL A 159 -11.07 -18.47 -0.16
N ASN A 160 -12.25 -18.21 0.39
CA ASN A 160 -13.21 -19.25 0.73
C ASN A 160 -13.69 -20.00 -0.53
N GLN A 161 -14.01 -19.29 -1.62
CA GLN A 161 -14.41 -19.92 -2.88
C GLN A 161 -13.33 -20.84 -3.47
N GLU A 162 -12.05 -20.50 -3.32
CA GLU A 162 -10.95 -21.35 -3.76
C GLU A 162 -10.78 -22.56 -2.82
N LEU A 163 -10.93 -22.36 -1.51
CA LEU A 163 -10.75 -23.40 -0.50
C LEU A 163 -11.92 -24.39 -0.38
N GLU A 164 -13.16 -23.98 -0.68
CA GLU A 164 -14.35 -24.85 -0.69
C GLU A 164 -14.23 -26.02 -1.67
N LYS A 165 -13.29 -25.94 -2.61
CA LYS A 165 -12.97 -27.03 -3.56
C LYS A 165 -12.25 -28.20 -2.90
N ASP A 166 -11.66 -27.99 -1.72
CA ASP A 166 -11.00 -29.05 -0.97
C ASP A 166 -11.98 -29.82 -0.09
N TYR A 167 -11.92 -31.15 -0.20
CA TYR A 167 -12.70 -32.04 0.66
C TYR A 167 -12.25 -31.96 2.12
N GLY A 168 -13.21 -31.81 3.03
CA GLY A 168 -12.99 -31.90 4.48
C GLY A 168 -12.47 -30.61 5.12
N VAL A 169 -12.65 -29.48 4.44
CA VAL A 169 -12.37 -28.16 4.99
C VAL A 169 -13.60 -27.67 5.76
N GLU A 170 -13.42 -27.39 7.05
CA GLU A 170 -14.48 -26.84 7.91
C GLU A 170 -14.18 -25.37 8.22
N GLU A 171 -15.21 -24.53 8.11
CA GLU A 171 -15.14 -23.17 8.64
C GLU A 171 -15.06 -23.20 10.16
N VAL A 172 -14.13 -22.42 10.73
CA VAL A 172 -14.05 -22.20 12.16
C VAL A 172 -14.49 -20.78 12.49
N VAL A 173 -14.95 -20.58 13.72
CA VAL A 173 -15.18 -19.23 14.25
C VAL A 173 -13.83 -18.50 14.27
N ASN A 174 -13.83 -17.25 13.84
CA ASN A 174 -12.65 -16.41 13.94
C ASN A 174 -12.44 -15.96 15.39
N ASP A 175 -11.54 -16.65 16.08
CA ASP A 175 -11.18 -16.42 17.47
C ASP A 175 -9.90 -15.59 17.63
N ASP A 176 -9.44 -14.95 16.56
CA ASP A 176 -8.21 -14.18 16.55
C ASP A 176 -8.34 -12.92 17.42
N PRO A 177 -7.62 -12.80 18.55
CA PRO A 177 -7.77 -11.68 19.47
C PRO A 177 -7.33 -10.34 18.86
N GLU A 178 -6.52 -10.35 17.78
CA GLU A 178 -6.13 -9.13 17.06
C GLU A 178 -7.23 -8.65 16.10
N GLU A 179 -8.11 -9.56 15.66
CA GLU A 179 -9.22 -9.27 14.75
C GLU A 179 -10.56 -9.08 15.48
N GLN A 180 -10.63 -9.47 16.76
CA GLN A 180 -11.72 -9.13 17.64
C GLN A 180 -11.61 -7.66 18.04
N VAL A 181 -12.25 -6.79 17.24
CA VAL A 181 -12.39 -5.36 17.53
C VAL A 181 -12.83 -5.19 18.99
N ASP A 182 -12.04 -4.49 19.81
CA ASP A 182 -12.47 -4.11 21.15
C ASP A 182 -13.65 -3.13 21.02
N PRO A 183 -14.89 -3.52 21.33
CA PRO A 183 -16.05 -2.65 21.18
C PRO A 183 -15.95 -1.41 22.09
N LEU A 184 -15.06 -1.42 23.10
CA LEU A 184 -14.85 -0.31 24.01
C LEU A 184 -13.97 0.81 23.46
N MET A 185 -13.16 0.57 22.43
CA MET A 185 -12.34 1.63 21.82
C MET A 185 -13.20 2.65 21.05
N GLU A 186 -14.45 2.30 20.70
CA GLU A 186 -15.40 3.17 20.01
C GLU A 186 -16.14 4.17 20.93
N MET A 187 -16.16 3.94 22.25
CA MET A 187 -16.94 4.78 23.17
C MET A 187 -16.15 5.90 23.85
N THR A 188 -14.81 5.86 23.85
CA THR A 188 -13.99 6.87 24.53
C THR A 188 -13.74 8.13 23.70
N ASP A 189 -14.03 8.13 22.39
CA ASP A 189 -13.86 9.30 21.51
C ASP A 189 -15.11 10.20 21.43
N LYS A 190 -16.17 9.89 22.19
CA LYS A 190 -17.43 10.69 22.26
C LYS A 190 -17.52 11.71 23.40
N MET A 191 -16.41 12.01 24.09
CA MET A 191 -16.36 13.04 25.15
C MET A 191 -15.07 13.86 24.95
N THR A 192 -15.03 15.05 24.35
CA THR A 192 -15.74 16.28 24.71
C THR A 192 -15.33 17.37 23.70
N GLY A 193 -16.29 17.90 22.93
CA GLY A 193 -16.07 19.07 22.09
C GLY A 193 -17.28 19.37 21.22
N PRO A 194 -17.67 20.64 21.03
CA PRO A 194 -18.82 20.99 20.21
C PRO A 194 -18.55 20.63 18.74
N THR A 195 -19.27 19.63 18.25
CA THR A 195 -19.24 19.20 16.86
C THR A 195 -19.84 20.31 15.98
N ILE A 196 -19.00 21.05 15.27
CA ILE A 196 -19.44 21.77 14.07
C ILE A 196 -19.74 20.68 13.04
N ALA A 197 -21.02 20.37 12.84
CA ALA A 197 -21.47 19.47 11.80
C ALA A 197 -21.02 20.03 10.45
N ASN A 198 -20.01 19.40 9.85
CA ASN A 198 -19.54 19.74 8.52
C ASN A 198 -20.29 18.84 7.53
N PRO A 199 -21.25 19.35 6.73
CA PRO A 199 -22.18 18.51 5.95
C PRO A 199 -21.56 17.78 4.74
N ASN A 200 -20.23 17.82 4.57
CA ASN A 200 -19.54 17.32 3.37
C ASN A 200 -18.61 16.11 3.61
N MET A 201 -18.72 15.40 4.73
CA MET A 201 -17.79 14.30 5.07
C MET A 201 -18.12 12.92 4.51
N ASN A 202 -19.18 12.76 3.71
CA ASN A 202 -19.65 11.43 3.33
C ASN A 202 -19.55 11.14 1.83
N ALA A 203 -18.75 11.79 1.01
CA ALA A 203 -18.64 11.35 -0.40
C ALA A 203 -17.48 10.36 -0.56
N THR A 204 -17.78 9.12 -0.98
CA THR A 204 -16.76 8.26 -1.59
C THR A 204 -16.22 8.91 -2.86
N GLU A 205 -15.13 8.39 -3.40
CA GLU A 205 -14.59 8.79 -4.71
C GLU A 205 -15.60 8.67 -5.88
N SER A 206 -16.74 7.98 -5.70
CA SER A 206 -17.88 7.90 -6.64
C SER A 206 -18.99 8.93 -6.39
N GLY A 207 -18.94 9.70 -5.30
CA GLY A 207 -20.01 10.63 -4.90
C GLY A 207 -21.14 9.97 -4.10
N ASP A 208 -21.01 8.71 -3.74
CA ASP A 208 -21.97 8.00 -2.90
C ASP A 208 -21.77 8.35 -1.43
N LEU A 209 -22.87 8.41 -0.67
CA LEU A 209 -22.82 8.64 0.77
C LEU A 209 -22.11 7.46 1.45
N VAL A 210 -20.90 7.69 1.98
CA VAL A 210 -20.17 6.76 2.85
C VAL A 210 -21.10 6.43 4.01
N ASP A 211 -21.53 5.18 4.05
CA ASP A 211 -22.27 4.66 5.19
C ASP A 211 -21.33 4.73 6.41
N PRO A 212 -21.64 5.52 7.46
CA PRO A 212 -20.78 5.62 8.64
C PRO A 212 -20.59 4.27 9.36
N THR A 213 -21.39 3.25 9.04
CA THR A 213 -21.16 1.87 9.51
C THR A 213 -19.97 1.19 8.83
N MET A 214 -19.46 1.70 7.70
CA MET A 214 -18.23 1.20 7.05
C MET A 214 -16.95 1.48 7.84
N ASN A 215 -17.02 2.30 8.90
CA ASN A 215 -15.87 2.52 9.78
C ASN A 215 -15.69 1.42 10.82
N VAL A 216 -16.64 0.49 10.95
CA VAL A 216 -16.47 -0.69 11.80
C VAL A 216 -15.81 -1.78 10.95
N ILE A 217 -14.49 -1.86 11.02
CA ILE A 217 -13.74 -2.94 10.39
C ILE A 217 -14.02 -4.21 11.19
N THR A 218 -15.05 -4.97 10.81
CA THR A 218 -15.30 -6.29 11.39
C THR A 218 -14.59 -7.33 10.55
N ALA A 219 -13.64 -8.04 11.17
CA ALA A 219 -13.13 -9.26 10.57
C ALA A 219 -14.26 -10.27 10.34
N PRO A 220 -14.13 -11.14 9.33
CA PRO A 220 -15.15 -12.15 9.07
C PRO A 220 -15.34 -13.05 10.30
N LEU A 221 -16.60 -13.30 10.67
CA LEU A 221 -16.96 -14.13 11.84
C LEU A 221 -16.48 -15.58 11.71
N ARG A 222 -16.28 -16.04 10.47
CA ARG A 222 -15.84 -17.39 10.15
C ARG A 222 -14.74 -17.35 9.11
N ARG A 223 -13.74 -18.21 9.29
CA ARG A 223 -12.63 -18.38 8.35
C ARG A 223 -12.30 -19.85 8.19
N ILE A 224 -11.77 -20.20 7.03
CA ILE A 224 -11.15 -21.50 6.81
C ILE A 224 -9.68 -21.38 7.25
N PRO A 225 -9.20 -22.17 8.24
CA PRO A 225 -7.79 -22.21 8.57
C PRO A 225 -6.99 -22.71 7.36
N HIS A 226 -5.99 -21.95 6.94
CA HIS A 226 -5.17 -22.28 5.77
C HIS A 226 -3.74 -21.77 5.94
N ILE A 227 -2.87 -22.20 5.03
CA ILE A 227 -1.51 -21.67 4.90
C ILE A 227 -1.49 -20.75 3.68
N ALA A 228 -1.19 -19.47 3.89
CA ALA A 228 -1.00 -18.52 2.80
C ALA A 228 0.47 -18.45 2.39
N ILE A 229 0.74 -18.43 1.09
CA ILE A 229 2.08 -18.29 0.52
C ILE A 229 2.07 -17.14 -0.48
N HIS A 230 2.93 -16.15 -0.23
CA HIS A 230 3.30 -15.19 -1.26
C HIS A 230 4.55 -15.67 -2.01
N LEU A 231 4.34 -16.13 -3.24
CA LEU A 231 5.36 -16.63 -4.15
C LEU A 231 5.80 -15.51 -5.09
N ARG A 232 6.71 -14.65 -4.62
CA ARG A 232 7.27 -13.54 -5.40
C ARG A 232 8.37 -14.05 -6.36
N ARG A 233 8.00 -14.35 -7.60
CA ARG A 233 8.93 -14.92 -8.61
C ARG A 233 9.00 -14.14 -9.91
N GLY A 234 7.96 -13.37 -10.25
CA GLY A 234 7.87 -12.65 -11.51
C GLY A 234 8.92 -11.56 -11.64
N ASP A 235 8.87 -10.55 -10.79
CA ASP A 235 9.82 -9.43 -10.87
C ASP A 235 11.23 -9.80 -10.38
N ILE A 236 11.36 -10.77 -9.47
CA ILE A 236 12.66 -11.26 -8.99
C ILE A 236 13.43 -11.92 -10.12
N ALA A 237 12.78 -12.72 -10.97
CA ALA A 237 13.44 -13.34 -12.11
C ALA A 237 14.10 -12.31 -13.04
N SER A 238 13.50 -11.13 -13.19
CA SER A 238 14.08 -10.03 -14.00
C SER A 238 15.29 -9.34 -13.36
N LYS A 239 15.48 -9.52 -12.05
CA LYS A 239 16.60 -8.97 -11.26
C LYS A 239 17.77 -9.96 -11.15
N CYS A 240 17.54 -11.24 -11.43
CA CYS A 240 18.58 -12.26 -11.46
C CYS A 240 19.45 -12.13 -12.72
N ARG A 241 20.74 -12.45 -12.59
CA ARG A 241 21.61 -12.55 -13.75
C ARG A 241 21.36 -13.89 -14.44
N PRO A 242 21.58 -13.98 -15.77
CA PRO A 242 21.37 -15.23 -16.49
C PRO A 242 22.20 -16.40 -15.93
N ASP A 243 23.39 -16.13 -15.40
CA ASP A 243 24.34 -17.13 -14.86
C ASP A 243 24.07 -17.54 -13.40
N ASP A 244 23.25 -16.78 -12.66
CA ASP A 244 22.93 -17.06 -11.26
C ASP A 244 21.44 -17.32 -11.01
N ARG A 245 20.63 -17.45 -12.07
CA ARG A 245 19.16 -17.56 -11.96
C ARG A 245 18.71 -18.65 -10.98
N ASP A 246 19.37 -19.81 -10.98
CA ASP A 246 19.01 -20.94 -10.11
C ASP A 246 19.36 -20.71 -8.63
N SER A 247 20.33 -19.86 -8.32
CA SER A 247 20.70 -19.51 -6.94
C SER A 247 20.04 -18.21 -6.46
N CYS A 248 19.70 -17.32 -7.39
CA CYS A 248 18.96 -16.08 -7.14
C CYS A 248 17.48 -16.35 -6.86
N MET A 249 16.88 -17.31 -7.56
CA MET A 249 15.49 -17.72 -7.35
C MET A 249 15.39 -18.75 -6.23
N ILE A 250 14.44 -18.58 -5.31
CA ILE A 250 14.17 -19.57 -4.27
C ILE A 250 13.60 -20.84 -4.93
N PRO A 251 14.22 -22.02 -4.77
CA PRO A 251 13.69 -23.27 -5.33
C PRO A 251 12.34 -23.65 -4.71
N PHE A 252 11.48 -24.32 -5.47
CA PHE A 252 10.10 -24.62 -5.06
C PHE A 252 10.04 -25.53 -3.82
N GLU A 253 11.05 -26.38 -3.66
CA GLU A 253 11.23 -27.32 -2.55
C GLU A 253 11.31 -26.60 -1.20
N PHE A 254 11.88 -25.39 -1.15
CA PHE A 254 11.94 -24.60 0.08
C PHE A 254 10.54 -24.17 0.55
N TYR A 255 9.63 -23.87 -0.38
CA TYR A 255 8.24 -23.56 -0.05
C TYR A 255 7.50 -24.82 0.41
N VAL A 256 7.74 -25.97 -0.23
CA VAL A 256 7.16 -27.25 0.18
C VAL A 256 7.56 -27.62 1.61
N ASP A 257 8.86 -27.50 1.92
CA ASP A 257 9.37 -27.75 3.27
C ASP A 257 8.81 -26.76 4.29
N ALA A 258 8.65 -25.48 3.91
CA ALA A 258 8.03 -24.47 4.77
C ALA A 258 6.55 -24.78 5.08
N VAL A 259 5.78 -25.22 4.08
CA VAL A 259 4.40 -25.68 4.27
C VAL A 259 4.33 -26.89 5.19
N ALA A 260 5.22 -27.87 5.02
CA ALA A 260 5.29 -29.05 5.89
C ALA A 260 5.58 -28.68 7.35
N ARG A 261 6.51 -27.73 7.58
CA ARG A 261 6.77 -27.19 8.92
C ARG A 261 5.57 -26.45 9.48
N ALA A 262 4.91 -25.60 8.69
CA ALA A 262 3.72 -24.86 9.12
C ALA A 262 2.59 -25.80 9.53
N ARG A 263 2.33 -26.87 8.76
CA ARG A 263 1.35 -27.92 9.13
C ARG A 263 1.70 -28.61 10.44
N THR A 264 2.97 -28.94 10.67
CA THR A 264 3.44 -29.53 11.94
C THR A 264 3.18 -28.58 13.12
N ILE A 265 3.51 -27.30 12.96
CA ILE A 265 3.27 -26.27 14.00
C ILE A 265 1.77 -26.12 14.27
N ALA A 266 0.95 -26.05 13.23
CA ALA A 266 -0.50 -25.93 13.33
C ALA A 266 -1.13 -27.14 14.03
N ALA A 267 -0.70 -28.36 13.68
CA ALA A 267 -1.14 -29.58 14.35
C ALA A 267 -0.79 -29.58 15.85
N GLY A 268 0.39 -29.08 16.22
CA GLY A 268 0.79 -28.89 17.61
C GLY A 268 -0.08 -27.87 18.39
N ARG A 269 -0.83 -27.02 17.68
CA ARG A 269 -1.81 -26.07 18.24
C ARG A 269 -3.25 -26.58 18.19
N GLY A 270 -3.47 -27.84 17.79
CA GLY A 270 -4.80 -28.45 17.72
C GLY A 270 -5.57 -28.16 16.43
N LEU A 271 -4.95 -27.51 15.44
CA LEU A 271 -5.54 -27.37 14.10
C LEU A 271 -5.44 -28.68 13.32
N ILE A 272 -6.29 -28.84 12.30
CA ILE A 272 -6.25 -30.01 11.42
C ILE A 272 -4.86 -30.13 10.75
N SER A 273 -4.32 -31.35 10.68
CA SER A 273 -2.98 -31.59 10.10
C SER A 273 -2.91 -31.33 8.60
N ARG A 274 -4.05 -31.25 7.92
CA ARG A 274 -4.17 -31.03 6.47
C ARG A 274 -4.74 -29.65 6.17
N LEU A 275 -4.06 -28.60 6.66
CA LEU A 275 -4.41 -27.24 6.25
C LEU A 275 -4.24 -27.10 4.73
N PRO A 276 -5.27 -26.57 4.02
CA PRO A 276 -5.15 -26.23 2.62
C PRO A 276 -4.17 -25.07 2.44
N VAL A 277 -3.69 -24.89 1.21
CA VAL A 277 -2.66 -23.89 0.88
C VAL A 277 -3.19 -22.96 -0.18
N ILE A 278 -3.17 -21.66 0.11
CA ILE A 278 -3.47 -20.58 -0.83
C ILE A 278 -2.15 -19.94 -1.26
N VAL A 279 -1.99 -19.76 -2.57
CA VAL A 279 -0.79 -19.21 -3.17
C VAL A 279 -1.14 -17.98 -3.97
N THR A 280 -0.34 -16.94 -3.77
CA THR A 280 -0.47 -15.68 -4.45
C THR A 280 0.87 -15.35 -5.05
N THR A 281 0.89 -14.97 -6.33
CA THR A 281 2.14 -14.89 -7.09
C THR A 281 2.06 -13.85 -8.18
N ASP A 282 3.19 -13.17 -8.41
CA ASP A 282 3.41 -12.30 -9.56
C ASP A 282 4.06 -13.06 -10.74
N SER A 283 4.24 -14.38 -10.63
CA SER A 283 4.77 -15.21 -11.71
C SER A 283 3.82 -15.26 -12.90
N LYS A 284 4.41 -15.36 -14.09
CA LYS A 284 3.71 -15.63 -15.37
C LYS A 284 4.18 -16.94 -16.00
N ASP A 285 4.95 -17.73 -15.26
CA ASP A 285 5.52 -18.98 -15.73
C ASP A 285 4.52 -20.13 -15.56
N GLU A 286 4.13 -20.76 -16.67
CA GLU A 286 3.23 -21.92 -16.67
C GLU A 286 3.82 -23.13 -15.94
N GLU A 287 5.16 -23.21 -15.81
CA GLU A 287 5.80 -24.22 -14.98
C GLU A 287 5.50 -24.01 -13.49
N ASP A 288 5.60 -22.77 -13.00
CA ASP A 288 5.25 -22.44 -11.62
C ASP A 288 3.78 -22.80 -11.34
N PHE A 289 2.88 -22.46 -12.27
CA PHE A 289 1.45 -22.78 -12.14
C PHE A 289 1.18 -24.29 -12.12
N ARG A 290 1.91 -25.05 -12.93
CA ARG A 290 1.81 -26.52 -12.94
C ARG A 290 2.30 -27.13 -11.64
N GLN A 291 3.39 -26.61 -11.06
CA GLN A 291 3.91 -27.06 -9.78
C GLN A 291 2.94 -26.77 -8.63
N ILE A 292 2.39 -25.55 -8.57
CA ILE A 292 1.34 -25.18 -7.59
C ILE A 292 0.18 -26.18 -7.66
N LYS A 293 -0.32 -26.44 -8.88
CA LYS A 293 -1.42 -27.39 -9.10
C LYS A 293 -1.05 -28.82 -8.74
N ALA A 294 0.15 -29.29 -9.08
CA ALA A 294 0.62 -30.64 -8.78
C ALA A 294 0.72 -30.90 -7.27
N LEU A 295 1.00 -29.86 -6.49
CA LEU A 295 1.03 -29.91 -5.02
C LEU A 295 -0.37 -29.84 -4.39
N GLY A 296 -1.43 -29.65 -5.19
CA GLY A 296 -2.79 -29.44 -4.71
C GLY A 296 -2.94 -28.11 -3.98
N TRP A 297 -2.15 -27.10 -4.32
CA TRP A 297 -2.27 -25.75 -3.77
C TRP A 297 -3.19 -24.91 -4.65
N HIS A 298 -3.91 -23.97 -4.05
CA HIS A 298 -4.88 -23.11 -4.72
C HIS A 298 -4.23 -21.78 -5.07
N ARG A 299 -4.10 -21.47 -6.36
CA ARG A 299 -3.60 -20.16 -6.81
C ARG A 299 -4.76 -19.16 -6.87
N ILE A 300 -4.57 -17.96 -6.31
CA ILE A 300 -5.47 -16.84 -6.60
C ILE A 300 -5.15 -16.30 -8.00
N ASP A 301 -6.13 -16.38 -8.89
CA ASP A 301 -6.01 -15.91 -10.26
C ASP A 301 -6.56 -14.47 -10.38
N HIS A 302 -5.65 -13.50 -10.28
CA HIS A 302 -6.00 -12.08 -10.34
C HIS A 302 -6.73 -11.66 -11.63
N ASP A 303 -6.46 -12.33 -12.76
CA ASP A 303 -7.13 -12.04 -14.03
C ASP A 303 -8.57 -12.58 -14.00
N LYS A 304 -8.76 -13.82 -13.51
CA LYS A 304 -10.10 -14.41 -13.31
C LYS A 304 -10.97 -13.56 -12.38
N TYR A 305 -10.37 -13.00 -11.32
CA TYR A 305 -11.07 -12.18 -10.33
C TYR A 305 -11.11 -10.68 -10.67
N GLU A 306 -10.60 -10.30 -11.84
CA GLU A 306 -10.55 -8.92 -12.32
C GLU A 306 -9.97 -7.93 -11.27
N THR A 307 -9.00 -8.36 -10.44
CA THR A 307 -8.60 -7.58 -9.25
C THR A 307 -8.08 -6.19 -9.60
N VAL A 308 -7.32 -6.06 -10.68
CA VAL A 308 -6.81 -4.77 -11.18
C VAL A 308 -7.93 -3.86 -11.67
N LYS A 309 -8.98 -4.42 -12.27
CA LYS A 309 -10.12 -3.64 -12.76
C LYS A 309 -10.98 -3.14 -11.60
N LEU A 310 -11.14 -3.95 -10.55
CA LEU A 310 -11.93 -3.61 -9.37
C LEU A 310 -11.20 -2.67 -8.42
N TRP A 311 -9.90 -2.88 -8.19
CA TRP A 311 -9.12 -2.23 -7.14
C TRP A 311 -7.97 -1.35 -7.65
N GLY A 312 -7.77 -1.28 -8.96
CA GLY A 312 -6.66 -0.55 -9.58
C GLY A 312 -5.31 -1.24 -9.44
N SER A 313 -4.27 -0.59 -9.97
CA SER A 313 -2.88 -1.11 -9.97
C SER A 313 -2.24 -1.19 -8.59
N PHE A 314 -2.84 -0.55 -7.58
CA PHE A 314 -2.44 -0.61 -6.17
C PHE A 314 -3.43 -1.42 -5.32
N GLY A 315 -4.34 -2.15 -5.97
CA GLY A 315 -5.17 -3.13 -5.28
C GLY A 315 -4.31 -4.12 -4.49
N PRO A 316 -4.88 -4.75 -3.46
CA PRO A 316 -4.14 -5.68 -2.62
C PRO A 316 -3.49 -6.73 -3.51
N ALA A 317 -2.17 -6.87 -3.36
CA ALA A 317 -1.47 -8.07 -3.78
C ALA A 317 -1.91 -9.16 -2.80
N MET A 318 -3.11 -9.68 -3.04
CA MET A 318 -3.63 -10.84 -2.34
C MET A 318 -2.81 -12.00 -2.82
#